data_AF-A0A1J5LAC9-F1
#
_entry.id   AF-A0A1J5LAC9-F1
#
_cell.length_a   1.000
_cell.length_b   1.000
_cell.length_c   1.000
_cell.angle_alpha   90.00
_cell.angle_beta   90.00
_cell.angle_gamma   90.00
#
_symmetry.space_group_name_H-M   'P 1'
#
loop_
_entity.id
_entity.type
_entity.pdbx_description
1 polymer ?
#
loop_
_entity_poly.entity_id
_entity_poly.type
_entity_poly.pdbx_seq_one_letter_code
_entity_poly.pdbx_strand_id
1 'polypeptide(L)'
;MKTQETLTNEELIDYVYFDIAGKYLNKKIDDWSQTKKWYNTVFELSEAVRFTYCIGVLNMQVMNGGFEQYYDNDYGIFAEETLKGLKKIGAELTHELLKTSLDILKKHNKTECDLFEFITESKYWDNKEIEQVLDRLDDQYYNLEDKEDLTELLGNYLRNSEIDEE
;
A
#
# COMPACT_ATOMS: atom_id res chain seq x y z
N MET A 1 -8.30 -16.52 24.87
CA MET A 1 -8.60 -15.67 23.69
C MET A 1 -7.35 -14.87 23.45
N LYS A 2 -6.75 -14.90 22.25
CA LYS A 2 -5.60 -14.04 21.97
C LYS A 2 -6.10 -12.59 21.95
N THR A 3 -5.52 -11.74 22.78
CA THR A 3 -5.70 -10.28 22.72
C THR A 3 -4.58 -9.68 21.88
N GLN A 4 -4.72 -8.42 21.45
CA GLN A 4 -3.67 -7.64 20.77
C GLN A 4 -2.31 -7.71 21.51
N GLU A 5 -2.33 -7.83 22.84
CA GLU A 5 -1.14 -7.97 23.69
C GLU A 5 -0.43 -9.33 23.58
N THR A 6 -1.13 -10.38 23.13
CA THR A 6 -0.60 -11.76 23.08
C THR A 6 -0.23 -12.25 21.69
N LEU A 7 -0.62 -11.51 20.65
CA LEU A 7 -0.26 -11.79 19.26
C LEU A 7 1.17 -11.31 19.00
N THR A 8 1.93 -12.04 18.17
CA THR A 8 3.15 -11.51 17.55
C THR A 8 2.80 -10.34 16.60
N ASN A 9 3.80 -9.58 16.17
CA ASN A 9 3.58 -8.47 15.23
C ASN A 9 2.98 -8.97 13.91
N GLU A 10 3.52 -10.06 13.37
CA GLU A 10 3.01 -10.74 12.18
C GLU A 10 1.56 -11.20 12.36
N GLU A 11 1.24 -11.93 13.43
CA GLU A 11 -0.13 -12.40 13.68
C GLU A 11 -1.13 -11.23 13.87
N LEU A 12 -0.70 -10.12 14.48
CA LEU A 12 -1.53 -8.94 14.65
C LEU A 12 -1.79 -8.25 13.30
N ILE A 13 -0.76 -8.12 12.47
CA ILE A 13 -0.89 -7.55 11.12
C ILE A 13 -1.82 -8.43 10.28
N ASP A 14 -1.64 -9.75 10.30
CA ASP A 14 -2.50 -10.70 9.57
C ASP A 14 -3.95 -10.59 10.00
N TYR A 15 -4.22 -10.53 11.31
CA TYR A 15 -5.57 -10.35 11.83
C TYR A 15 -6.18 -9.02 11.34
N VAL A 16 -5.45 -7.91 11.45
CA VAL A 16 -5.96 -6.60 10.99
C VAL A 16 -6.17 -6.57 9.47
N TYR A 17 -5.27 -7.17 8.70
CA TYR A 17 -5.32 -7.19 7.24
C TYR A 17 -6.43 -8.12 6.72
N PHE A 18 -6.44 -9.39 7.13
CA PHE A 18 -7.38 -10.39 6.60
C PHE A 18 -8.73 -10.36 7.29
N ASP A 19 -8.75 -10.33 8.63
CA ASP A 19 -9.99 -10.47 9.39
C ASP A 19 -10.77 -9.17 9.53
N ILE A 20 -10.09 -8.03 9.68
CA ILE A 20 -10.77 -6.73 9.81
C ILE A 20 -10.94 -6.09 8.42
N ALA A 21 -9.85 -5.64 7.79
CA ALA A 21 -9.94 -4.97 6.49
C ALA A 21 -10.53 -5.91 5.42
N GLY A 22 -9.99 -7.12 5.30
CA GLY A 22 -10.41 -8.09 4.29
C GLY A 22 -11.90 -8.45 4.35
N LYS A 23 -12.45 -8.73 5.55
CA LYS A 23 -13.89 -9.02 5.68
C LYS A 23 -14.76 -7.81 5.39
N TYR A 24 -14.36 -6.63 5.85
CA TYR A 24 -15.11 -5.40 5.58
C TYR A 24 -15.19 -5.09 4.08
N LEU A 25 -14.04 -5.15 3.40
CA LEU A 25 -13.95 -4.93 1.96
C LEU A 25 -14.77 -5.97 1.18
N ASN A 26 -14.62 -7.27 1.48
CA ASN A 26 -15.39 -8.34 0.82
C ASN A 26 -16.91 -8.25 1.04
N LYS A 27 -17.36 -7.61 2.12
CA LYS A 27 -18.79 -7.38 2.38
C LYS A 27 -19.37 -6.26 1.51
N LYS A 28 -18.55 -5.25 1.18
CA LYS A 28 -18.99 -4.04 0.45
C LYS A 28 -18.67 -4.08 -1.03
N ILE A 29 -17.60 -4.77 -1.43
CA ILE A 29 -17.12 -4.88 -2.80
C ILE A 29 -17.47 -6.26 -3.34
N ASP A 30 -18.37 -6.26 -4.32
CA ASP A 30 -18.84 -7.41 -5.09
C ASP A 30 -18.15 -7.52 -6.45
N ASP A 31 -17.56 -6.42 -6.93
CA ASP A 31 -16.81 -6.32 -8.19
C ASP A 31 -15.56 -5.45 -7.97
N TRP A 32 -14.40 -6.09 -7.97
CA TRP A 32 -13.10 -5.46 -7.75
C TRP A 32 -12.64 -4.60 -8.93
N SER A 33 -13.27 -4.71 -10.11
CA SER A 33 -12.99 -3.81 -11.23
C SER A 33 -13.56 -2.40 -11.03
N GLN A 34 -14.43 -2.23 -10.04
CA GLN A 34 -14.96 -0.91 -9.65
C GLN A 34 -13.93 -0.16 -8.77
N THR A 35 -12.80 0.22 -9.36
CA THR A 35 -11.65 0.84 -8.66
C THR A 35 -12.06 2.03 -7.80
N LYS A 36 -13.01 2.87 -8.24
CA LYS A 36 -13.51 4.00 -7.44
C LYS A 36 -14.28 3.55 -6.19
N LYS A 37 -15.10 2.51 -6.31
CA LYS A 37 -15.82 1.90 -5.18
C LYS A 37 -14.82 1.29 -4.21
N TRP A 38 -13.87 0.51 -4.72
CA TRP A 38 -12.79 -0.07 -3.93
C TRP A 38 -12.00 0.99 -3.16
N TYR A 39 -11.55 2.05 -3.84
CA TYR A 39 -10.87 3.18 -3.22
C TYR A 39 -11.70 3.79 -2.09
N ASN A 40 -12.94 4.15 -2.36
CA ASN A 40 -13.80 4.77 -1.36
C ASN A 40 -14.02 3.86 -0.14
N THR A 41 -14.22 2.54 -0.35
CA THR A 41 -14.42 1.58 0.75
C THR A 41 -13.17 1.43 1.62
N VAL A 42 -11.97 1.45 1.03
CA VAL A 42 -10.72 1.47 1.82
C VAL A 42 -10.62 2.72 2.68
N PHE A 43 -11.10 3.87 2.20
CA PHE A 43 -11.13 5.13 2.96
C PHE A 43 -12.22 5.21 4.04
N GLU A 44 -13.13 4.24 4.09
CA GLU A 44 -14.08 4.11 5.20
C GLU A 44 -13.41 3.50 6.44
N LEU A 45 -12.42 2.62 6.25
CA LEU A 45 -11.68 1.95 7.32
C LEU A 45 -11.00 2.96 8.26
N SER A 46 -10.97 2.65 9.56
CA SER A 46 -10.19 3.37 10.57
C SER A 46 -8.71 3.52 10.16
N GLU A 47 -8.06 4.57 10.64
CA GLU A 47 -6.70 4.95 10.19
C GLU A 47 -5.71 3.77 10.26
N ALA A 48 -5.67 3.06 11.40
CA ALA A 48 -4.73 1.98 11.60
C ALA A 48 -5.00 0.77 10.69
N VAL A 49 -6.28 0.43 10.49
CA VAL A 49 -6.71 -0.66 9.60
C VAL A 49 -6.42 -0.28 8.14
N ARG A 50 -6.70 0.96 7.74
CA ARG A 50 -6.44 1.48 6.40
C ARG A 50 -4.95 1.48 6.07
N PHE A 51 -4.10 1.96 6.98
CA PHE A 51 -2.64 1.91 6.79
C PHE A 51 -2.12 0.48 6.69
N THR A 52 -2.63 -0.43 7.52
CA THR A 52 -2.27 -1.84 7.45
C THR A 52 -2.63 -2.45 6.10
N TYR A 53 -3.84 -2.17 5.60
CA TYR A 53 -4.25 -2.59 4.27
C TYR A 53 -3.30 -2.02 3.20
N CYS A 54 -3.15 -0.70 3.12
CA CYS A 54 -2.35 -0.01 2.11
C CYS A 54 -0.87 -0.46 2.08
N ILE A 55 -0.23 -0.60 3.25
CA ILE A 55 1.16 -1.06 3.36
C ILE A 55 1.26 -2.55 3.01
N GLY A 56 0.28 -3.36 3.44
CA GLY A 56 0.21 -4.78 3.12
C GLY A 56 0.12 -5.04 1.61
N VAL A 57 -0.77 -4.33 0.89
CA VAL A 57 -0.84 -4.46 -0.57
C VAL A 57 0.40 -3.94 -1.28
N LEU A 58 1.01 -2.84 -0.81
CA LEU A 58 2.31 -2.39 -1.36
C LEU A 58 3.35 -3.51 -1.25
N ASN A 59 3.60 -4.00 -0.03
CA ASN A 59 4.63 -5.00 0.21
C ASN A 59 4.36 -6.29 -0.58
N MET A 60 3.11 -6.77 -0.57
CA MET A 60 2.71 -7.97 -1.32
C MET A 60 2.94 -7.83 -2.82
N GLN A 61 2.58 -6.69 -3.42
CA GLN A 61 2.72 -6.51 -4.87
C GLN A 61 4.18 -6.33 -5.28
N VAL A 62 4.93 -5.49 -4.56
CA VAL A 62 6.34 -5.23 -4.88
C VAL A 62 7.16 -6.50 -4.70
N MET A 63 6.96 -7.26 -3.62
CA MET A 63 7.67 -8.53 -3.41
C MET A 63 7.32 -9.63 -4.42
N ASN A 64 6.14 -9.56 -5.06
CA ASN A 64 5.70 -10.56 -6.03
C ASN A 64 6.07 -10.20 -7.49
N GLY A 65 6.07 -8.93 -7.85
CA GLY A 65 6.25 -8.48 -9.23
C GLY A 65 6.69 -7.02 -9.39
N GLY A 66 7.26 -6.43 -8.33
CA GLY A 66 7.78 -5.08 -8.39
C GLY A 66 6.73 -3.96 -8.32
N PHE A 67 7.21 -2.73 -8.40
CA PHE A 67 6.38 -1.54 -8.49
C PHE A 67 5.54 -1.51 -9.76
N GLU A 68 6.00 -2.13 -10.86
CA GLU A 68 5.19 -2.29 -12.08
C GLU A 68 3.89 -3.03 -11.76
N GLN A 69 3.98 -4.22 -11.16
CA GLN A 69 2.79 -4.99 -10.76
C GLN A 69 1.90 -4.24 -9.74
N TYR A 70 2.50 -3.45 -8.84
CA TYR A 70 1.75 -2.60 -7.91
C TYR A 70 0.88 -1.55 -8.63
N TYR A 71 1.38 -0.94 -9.71
CA TYR A 71 0.59 0.00 -10.50
C TYR A 71 -0.36 -0.69 -11.49
N ASP A 72 0.06 -1.78 -12.13
CA ASP A 72 -0.74 -2.48 -13.15
C ASP A 72 -2.00 -3.12 -12.60
N ASN A 73 -1.92 -3.61 -11.36
CA ASN A 73 -3.07 -4.16 -10.65
C ASN A 73 -3.86 -3.07 -9.90
N ASP A 74 -3.71 -1.81 -10.30
CA ASP A 74 -4.38 -0.61 -9.77
C ASP A 74 -4.11 -0.30 -8.29
N TYR A 75 -3.29 -1.07 -7.55
CA TYR A 75 -3.01 -0.79 -6.13
C TYR A 75 -2.31 0.55 -5.92
N GLY A 76 -1.63 1.06 -6.95
CA GLY A 76 -1.04 2.40 -6.99
C GLY A 76 -2.01 3.55 -6.69
N ILE A 77 -3.33 3.34 -6.83
CA ILE A 77 -4.34 4.33 -6.40
C ILE A 77 -4.24 4.69 -4.91
N PHE A 78 -3.64 3.82 -4.09
CA PHE A 78 -3.42 4.04 -2.66
C PHE A 78 -2.06 4.66 -2.32
N ALA A 79 -1.21 4.96 -3.30
CA ALA A 79 0.17 5.38 -3.04
C ALA A 79 0.26 6.59 -2.09
N GLU A 80 -0.60 7.60 -2.24
CA GLU A 80 -0.59 8.77 -1.36
C GLU A 80 -0.99 8.45 0.08
N GLU A 81 -1.95 7.53 0.28
CA GLU A 81 -2.34 7.11 1.63
C GLU A 81 -1.27 6.21 2.26
N THR A 82 -0.66 5.36 1.43
CA THR A 82 0.44 4.48 1.84
C THR A 82 1.65 5.31 2.30
N LEU A 83 1.99 6.40 1.61
CA LEU A 83 3.04 7.34 2.07
C LEU A 83 2.75 7.91 3.46
N LYS A 84 1.49 8.27 3.76
CA LYS A 84 1.13 8.74 5.11
C LYS A 84 1.33 7.65 6.15
N GLY A 85 0.91 6.42 5.84
CA GLY A 85 1.10 5.26 6.71
C GLY A 85 2.57 4.95 6.98
N LEU A 86 3.39 4.86 5.92
CA LEU A 86 4.84 4.61 6.04
C LEU A 86 5.52 5.67 6.90
N LYS A 87 5.20 6.96 6.67
CA LYS A 87 5.70 8.05 7.49
C LYS A 87 5.24 7.96 8.95
N LYS A 88 3.99 7.52 9.18
CA LYS A 88 3.41 7.37 10.53
C LYS A 88 4.12 6.26 11.32
N ILE A 89 4.47 5.15 10.69
CA ILE A 89 5.14 4.01 11.34
C ILE A 89 6.67 4.18 11.39
N GLY A 90 7.23 5.22 10.76
CA GLY A 90 8.68 5.46 10.72
C GLY A 90 9.44 4.64 9.68
N ALA A 91 8.75 4.12 8.65
CA ALA A 91 9.35 3.39 7.54
C ALA A 91 9.90 4.37 6.48
N GLU A 92 10.99 5.05 6.81
CA GLU A 92 11.57 6.12 5.99
C GLU A 92 12.14 5.61 4.65
N LEU A 93 12.77 4.43 4.63
CA LEU A 93 13.38 3.91 3.40
C LEU A 93 12.30 3.50 2.39
N THR A 94 11.31 2.73 2.83
CA THR A 94 10.16 2.33 2.03
C THR A 94 9.37 3.56 1.56
N HIS A 95 9.21 4.56 2.44
CA HIS A 95 8.57 5.84 2.10
C HIS A 95 9.27 6.52 0.92
N GLU A 96 10.60 6.64 0.95
CA GLU A 96 11.34 7.30 -0.13
C GLU A 96 11.29 6.52 -1.45
N LEU A 97 11.26 5.18 -1.41
CA LEU A 97 11.10 4.37 -2.62
C LEU A 97 9.72 4.58 -3.25
N LEU A 98 8.64 4.44 -2.48
CA LEU A 98 7.28 4.68 -2.97
C LEU A 98 7.08 6.14 -3.41
N LYS A 99 7.70 7.09 -2.70
CA LYS A 99 7.62 8.51 -3.09
C LYS A 99 8.29 8.71 -4.44
N THR A 100 9.44 8.08 -4.67
CA THR A 100 10.16 8.18 -5.94
C THR A 100 9.37 7.55 -7.09
N SER A 101 8.72 6.40 -6.87
CA SER A 101 7.86 5.77 -7.88
C SER A 101 6.64 6.67 -8.19
N LEU A 102 6.04 7.28 -7.17
CA LEU A 102 4.92 8.19 -7.35
C LEU A 102 5.31 9.49 -8.08
N ASP A 103 6.47 10.04 -7.74
CA ASP A 103 6.97 11.29 -8.34
C ASP A 103 7.28 11.11 -9.84
N ILE A 104 7.77 9.94 -10.28
CA ILE A 104 8.01 9.68 -11.71
C ILE A 104 6.69 9.54 -12.48
N LEU A 105 5.65 8.93 -11.91
CA LEU A 105 4.31 8.92 -12.51
C LEU A 105 3.76 10.34 -12.63
N LYS A 106 3.81 11.13 -11.55
CA LYS A 106 3.34 12.53 -11.53
C LYS A 106 4.06 13.41 -12.54
N LYS A 107 5.38 13.22 -12.72
CA LYS A 107 6.18 13.94 -13.72
C LYS A 107 5.68 13.71 -15.14
N HIS A 108 5.14 12.52 -15.43
CA HIS A 108 4.69 12.11 -16.77
C HIS A 108 3.18 12.19 -16.97
N ASN A 109 2.39 12.34 -15.91
CA ASN A 109 0.98 12.71 -15.97
C ASN A 109 0.80 14.20 -16.37
N LYS A 110 1.29 14.58 -17.55
CA LYS A 110 1.33 15.98 -18.04
C LYS A 110 -0.01 16.49 -18.59
N THR A 111 -1.05 15.66 -18.58
CA THR A 111 -2.32 15.89 -19.28
C THR A 111 -3.51 15.87 -18.32
N GLU A 112 -3.59 16.84 -17.40
CA GLU A 112 -4.75 17.31 -16.60
C GLU A 112 -5.71 16.29 -15.91
N CYS A 113 -5.63 14.98 -16.13
CA CYS A 113 -6.42 13.99 -15.41
C CYS A 113 -5.81 13.77 -14.03
N ASP A 114 -6.66 13.44 -13.06
CA ASP A 114 -6.15 13.11 -11.74
C ASP A 114 -5.25 11.86 -11.82
N LEU A 115 -4.38 11.70 -10.81
CA LEU A 115 -3.46 10.58 -10.76
C LEU A 115 -4.21 9.23 -10.71
N PHE A 116 -5.41 9.24 -10.15
CA PHE A 116 -6.25 8.05 -10.07
C PHE A 116 -6.56 7.52 -11.48
N GLU A 117 -7.09 8.38 -12.37
CA GLU A 117 -7.35 8.05 -13.76
C GLU A 117 -6.07 7.68 -14.51
N PHE A 118 -4.97 8.39 -14.27
CA PHE A 118 -3.68 8.07 -14.90
C PHE A 118 -3.19 6.64 -14.59
N ILE A 119 -3.44 6.17 -13.37
CA ILE A 119 -3.11 4.80 -12.93
C ILE A 119 -4.10 3.81 -13.51
N THR A 120 -5.40 4.01 -13.30
CA THR A 120 -6.44 3.03 -13.66
C THR A 120 -6.66 2.86 -15.16
N GLU A 121 -6.22 3.83 -15.96
CA GLU A 121 -6.21 3.72 -17.43
C GLU A 121 -4.83 3.33 -17.98
N SER A 122 -3.89 2.95 -17.10
CA SER A 122 -2.52 2.50 -17.45
C SER A 122 -1.78 3.46 -18.39
N LYS A 123 -2.02 4.78 -18.25
CA LYS A 123 -1.47 5.81 -19.17
C LYS A 123 0.06 5.94 -19.09
N TYR A 124 0.68 5.30 -18.11
CA TYR A 124 2.13 5.24 -17.92
C TYR A 124 2.82 4.07 -18.64
N TRP A 125 2.08 3.04 -19.07
CA TRP A 125 2.59 1.73 -19.49
C TRP A 125 3.74 1.80 -20.52
N ASP A 126 3.58 2.59 -21.59
CA ASP A 126 4.58 2.67 -22.67
C ASP A 126 5.75 3.66 -22.37
N ASN A 127 5.86 4.16 -21.14
CA ASN A 127 6.87 5.15 -20.77
C ASN A 127 8.15 4.50 -20.24
N LYS A 128 9.16 4.42 -21.11
CA LYS A 128 10.48 3.86 -20.79
C LYS A 128 11.21 4.50 -19.60
N GLU A 129 10.97 5.78 -19.31
CA GLU A 129 11.58 6.41 -18.14
C GLU A 129 10.90 5.95 -16.85
N ILE A 130 9.58 5.73 -16.87
CA ILE A 130 8.85 5.16 -15.75
C ILE A 130 9.34 3.73 -15.52
N GLU A 131 9.29 2.86 -16.53
CA GLU A 131 9.78 1.47 -16.50
C GLU A 131 11.18 1.37 -15.85
N GLN A 132 12.17 2.09 -16.39
CA GLN A 132 13.55 2.09 -15.86
C GLN A 132 13.66 2.58 -14.42
N VAL A 133 12.81 3.51 -13.99
CA VAL A 133 12.80 3.98 -12.61
C VAL A 133 12.17 2.92 -11.71
N LEU A 134 11.05 2.31 -12.10
CA LEU A 134 10.39 1.27 -11.32
C LEU A 134 11.29 0.05 -11.14
N ASP A 135 11.91 -0.46 -12.21
CA ASP A 135 12.87 -1.58 -12.15
C ASP A 135 14.00 -1.33 -11.14
N ARG A 136 14.57 -0.12 -11.15
CA ARG A 136 15.64 0.25 -10.22
C ARG A 136 15.13 0.29 -8.78
N LEU A 137 13.89 0.72 -8.57
CA LEU A 137 13.29 0.79 -7.23
C LEU A 137 13.00 -0.60 -6.68
N ASP A 138 12.65 -1.56 -7.53
CA ASP A 138 12.46 -2.97 -7.13
C ASP A 138 13.74 -3.54 -6.52
N ASP A 139 14.86 -3.40 -7.22
CA ASP A 139 16.18 -3.80 -6.71
C ASP A 139 16.48 -3.15 -5.35
N GLN A 140 16.13 -1.87 -5.18
CA GLN A 140 16.34 -1.17 -3.92
C GLN A 140 15.43 -1.69 -2.81
N TYR A 141 14.18 -2.00 -3.13
CA TYR A 141 13.18 -2.53 -2.21
C TYR A 141 13.57 -3.91 -1.69
N TYR A 142 13.99 -4.82 -2.58
CA TYR A 142 14.42 -6.18 -2.21
C TYR A 142 15.66 -6.18 -1.30
N ASN A 143 16.44 -5.11 -1.31
CA ASN A 143 17.63 -4.94 -0.48
C ASN A 143 17.36 -4.20 0.85
N LEU A 144 16.10 -4.07 1.27
CA LEU A 144 15.71 -3.43 2.54
C LEU A 144 15.65 -4.37 3.75
N GLU A 145 15.65 -5.69 3.57
CA GLU A 145 15.38 -6.67 4.64
C GLU A 145 16.22 -6.45 5.93
N ASP A 146 17.51 -6.11 5.80
CA ASP A 146 18.39 -5.85 6.95
C ASP A 146 18.42 -4.37 7.41
N LYS A 147 17.68 -3.49 6.76
CA LYS A 147 17.73 -2.03 6.96
C LYS A 147 16.43 -1.46 7.51
N GLU A 148 15.29 -2.04 7.15
CA GLU A 148 13.98 -1.60 7.57
C GLU A 148 13.00 -2.78 7.60
N ASP A 149 12.48 -3.06 8.80
CA ASP A 149 11.54 -4.16 9.02
C ASP A 149 10.11 -3.60 9.13
N LEU A 150 9.36 -3.69 8.02
CA LEU A 150 7.97 -3.23 7.97
C LEU A 150 7.06 -3.98 8.95
N THR A 151 7.33 -5.27 9.20
CA THR A 151 6.53 -6.09 10.13
C THR A 151 6.69 -5.57 11.56
N GLU A 152 7.92 -5.29 11.98
CA GLU A 152 8.18 -4.73 13.30
C GLU A 152 7.63 -3.30 13.44
N LEU A 153 7.86 -2.43 12.45
CA LEU A 153 7.38 -1.05 12.49
C LEU A 153 5.85 -0.98 12.53
N LEU A 154 5.17 -1.70 11.64
CA LEU A 154 3.71 -1.70 11.56
C LEU A 154 3.08 -2.39 12.77
N GLY A 155 3.64 -3.51 13.24
CA GLY A 155 3.15 -4.21 14.42
C GLY A 155 3.26 -3.35 15.69
N ASN A 156 4.37 -2.65 15.87
CA ASN A 156 4.55 -1.71 16.99
C ASN A 156 3.60 -0.52 16.92
N TYR A 157 3.34 0.02 15.73
CA TYR A 157 2.32 1.04 15.53
C TYR A 157 0.92 0.52 15.91
N LEU A 158 0.56 -0.68 15.45
CA LEU A 158 -0.74 -1.29 15.73
C LEU A 158 -0.96 -1.51 17.23
N ARG A 159 0.04 -1.96 17.98
CA ARG A 159 -0.05 -2.12 19.45
C ARG A 159 -0.40 -0.86 20.21
N ASN A 160 -0.09 0.31 19.63
CA ASN A 160 -0.36 1.62 20.23
C ASN A 160 -1.56 2.31 19.57
N SER A 161 -2.29 1.61 18.70
CA SER A 161 -3.44 2.13 17.96
C SER A 161 -4.73 1.51 18.47
N GLU A 162 -5.81 2.28 18.37
CA GLU A 162 -7.18 1.78 18.50
C GLU A 162 -7.53 1.03 17.20
N ILE A 163 -7.97 -0.22 17.34
CA ILE A 163 -8.33 -1.10 16.22
C ILE A 163 -9.83 -1.36 16.34
N ASP A 164 -10.63 -0.60 15.59
CA ASP A 164 -12.08 -0.77 15.56
C ASP A 164 -12.47 -1.85 14.54
N GLU A 165 -13.31 -2.79 14.98
CA GLU A 165 -14.02 -3.71 14.09
C GLU A 165 -15.20 -2.95 13.45
N GLU A 166 -15.06 -2.52 12.18
CA GLU A 166 -16.12 -1.83 11.44
C GLU A 166 -17.26 -2.72 10.90
#